data_AF-A0AAV9QKZ0-F1
#
_entry.id   AF-A0AAV9QKZ0-F1
#
_cell.length_a   1.000
_cell.length_b   1.000
_cell.length_c   1.000
_cell.angle_alpha   90.00
_cell.angle_beta   90.00
_cell.angle_gamma   90.00
#
_symmetry.space_group_name_H-M   'P 1'
#
loop_
_entity.id
_entity.type
_entity.pdbx_description
1 polymer ?
#
loop_
_entity_poly.entity_id
_entity_poly.type
_entity_poly.pdbx_seq_one_letter_code
_entity_poly.pdbx_strand_id
1 'polypeptide(L)'
;MASPELTAALESVADSSAADRTRTYNDLLNQLTNAPPASAVEHAANLIVFIDAVLSSSLGIINIRPILASIIKSLLSVPAEVKVKVGKHIADALQSQLASYEEQDAAVREILAQGYEAEEEYTAAAKALQGIHLDSTQRQVSDRSKVETWVKIVRYYLEDDDTVSAETALNKIKNSAAAAQVLKDSPDLRLLYQLSQARIMDSRRDFLNASAEYLNVSFNTMTDEDDRRRALSAAIKTAILAPAGPHRSRTLAKLYKDERSTETEEYGILENMFLDRLLSPADVEVFASTLAPHQLAKTADGSTVLSKAVTEHNLLAASRLYENITTAALAKILGLKDSKDETAAEKAEDYAARMVEQGRLRGEIDQIAGVIVFETVPGVELRGPTRDLREWDHNVQGLVEDVERCAAGLSESFPELVTEQMVH
;
A
#
# COMPACT_ATOMS: atom_id res chain seq x y z
N MET A 1 -11.99 -21.83 -35.79
CA MET A 1 -11.14 -21.88 -37.01
C MET A 1 -11.43 -20.63 -37.83
N ALA A 2 -10.46 -20.13 -38.60
CA ALA A 2 -10.71 -18.98 -39.46
C ALA A 2 -11.68 -19.35 -40.59
N SER A 3 -12.43 -18.38 -41.11
CA SER A 3 -13.40 -18.63 -42.17
C SER A 3 -12.67 -19.00 -43.48
N PRO A 4 -13.11 -20.06 -44.17
CA PRO A 4 -12.45 -20.53 -45.39
C PRO A 4 -12.53 -19.53 -46.55
N GLU A 5 -13.55 -18.65 -46.53
CA GLU A 5 -13.70 -17.57 -47.50
C GLU A 5 -12.63 -16.47 -47.33
N LEU A 6 -12.23 -16.19 -46.08
CA LEU A 6 -11.20 -15.20 -45.79
C LEU A 6 -9.82 -15.72 -46.18
N THR A 7 -9.52 -16.99 -45.88
CA THR A 7 -8.24 -17.61 -46.28
C THR A 7 -8.09 -17.65 -47.80
N ALA A 8 -9.15 -17.99 -48.54
CA ALA A 8 -9.14 -17.98 -50.00
C ALA A 8 -8.98 -16.56 -50.58
N ALA A 9 -9.63 -15.56 -49.98
CA ALA A 9 -9.46 -14.16 -50.38
C ALA A 9 -8.03 -13.67 -50.15
N LEU A 10 -7.42 -14.01 -49.01
CA LEU A 10 -6.03 -13.63 -48.69
C LEU A 10 -5.00 -14.30 -49.61
N GLU A 11 -5.20 -15.57 -49.96
CA GLU A 11 -4.36 -16.29 -50.93
C GLU A 11 -4.43 -15.65 -52.32
N SER A 12 -5.62 -15.21 -52.76
CA SER A 12 -5.80 -14.55 -54.07
C SER A 12 -5.11 -13.18 -54.19
N VAL A 13 -4.81 -12.54 -53.05
CA VAL A 13 -4.17 -11.22 -52.98
C VAL A 13 -2.65 -11.31 -53.16
N ALA A 14 -2.03 -12.46 -52.86
CA ALA A 14 -0.58 -12.65 -52.92
C ALA A 14 0.03 -12.39 -54.32
N ASP A 15 -0.74 -12.59 -55.39
CA ASP A 15 -0.30 -12.47 -56.78
C ASP A 15 -0.54 -11.09 -57.43
N SER A 16 -1.25 -10.19 -56.74
CA SER A 16 -1.69 -8.88 -57.30
C SER A 16 -0.61 -7.78 -57.21
N SER A 17 -0.84 -6.59 -57.81
CA SER A 17 0.11 -5.46 -57.75
C SER A 17 0.15 -4.80 -56.36
N ALA A 18 1.24 -4.14 -55.97
CA ALA A 18 1.38 -3.58 -54.61
C ALA A 18 0.31 -2.53 -54.22
N ALA A 19 -0.19 -1.75 -55.18
CA ALA A 19 -1.26 -0.78 -54.96
C ALA A 19 -2.62 -1.47 -54.77
N ASP A 20 -2.89 -2.51 -55.58
CA ASP A 20 -4.12 -3.30 -55.48
C ASP A 20 -4.15 -4.08 -54.17
N ARG A 21 -3.02 -4.70 -53.76
CA ARG A 21 -2.90 -5.38 -52.45
C ARG A 21 -3.30 -4.48 -51.29
N THR A 22 -2.77 -3.25 -51.26
CA THR A 22 -3.04 -2.31 -50.16
C THR A 22 -4.52 -1.94 -50.11
N ARG A 23 -5.17 -1.76 -51.27
CA ARG A 23 -6.61 -1.52 -51.35
C ARG A 23 -7.42 -2.72 -50.88
N THR A 24 -7.10 -3.93 -51.36
CA THR A 24 -7.83 -5.14 -51.00
C THR A 24 -7.68 -5.49 -49.52
N TYR A 25 -6.51 -5.29 -48.91
CA TYR A 25 -6.34 -5.45 -47.46
C TYR A 25 -7.21 -4.48 -46.66
N ASN A 26 -7.32 -3.22 -47.08
CA ASN A 26 -8.21 -2.25 -46.42
C ASN A 26 -9.69 -2.62 -46.59
N ASP A 27 -10.09 -3.09 -47.78
CA ASP A 27 -11.48 -3.54 -48.03
C ASP A 27 -11.84 -4.77 -47.18
N LEU A 28 -10.93 -5.75 -47.07
CA LEU A 28 -11.08 -6.92 -46.19
C LEU A 28 -11.13 -6.53 -44.71
N LEU A 29 -10.29 -5.58 -44.28
CA LEU A 29 -10.32 -5.07 -42.91
C LEU A 29 -11.66 -4.40 -42.57
N ASN A 30 -12.20 -3.61 -43.51
CA ASN A 30 -13.52 -2.99 -43.35
C ASN A 30 -14.64 -4.05 -43.25
N GLN A 31 -14.56 -5.13 -44.02
CA GLN A 31 -15.52 -6.24 -43.93
C GLN A 31 -15.44 -6.94 -42.57
N LEU A 32 -14.24 -7.27 -42.11
CA LEU A 32 -14.01 -7.90 -40.80
C LEU A 32 -14.46 -7.04 -39.62
N THR A 33 -14.38 -5.71 -39.76
CA THR A 33 -14.74 -4.76 -38.71
C THR A 33 -16.25 -4.46 -38.69
N ASN A 34 -16.89 -4.32 -39.86
CA ASN A 34 -18.31 -3.95 -39.96
C ASN A 34 -19.27 -5.15 -39.87
N ALA A 35 -18.81 -6.36 -40.18
CA ALA A 35 -19.59 -7.59 -40.07
C ALA A 35 -18.83 -8.65 -39.25
N PRO A 36 -18.63 -8.43 -37.94
CA PRO A 36 -17.94 -9.39 -37.10
C PRO A 36 -18.73 -10.72 -37.03
N PRO A 37 -18.05 -11.88 -37.06
CA PRO A 37 -18.68 -13.18 -36.83
C PRO A 37 -19.39 -13.22 -35.47
N ALA A 38 -20.46 -14.01 -35.38
CA ALA A 38 -21.22 -14.17 -34.13
C ALA A 38 -20.40 -14.80 -32.98
N SER A 39 -19.34 -15.55 -33.31
CA SER A 39 -18.45 -16.19 -32.34
C SER A 39 -17.16 -15.37 -32.16
N ALA A 40 -16.86 -14.99 -30.91
CA ALA A 40 -15.62 -14.30 -30.55
C ALA A 40 -14.36 -15.09 -30.94
N VAL A 41 -14.42 -16.43 -30.88
CA VAL A 41 -13.31 -17.31 -31.24
C VAL A 41 -13.03 -17.28 -32.75
N GLU A 42 -14.07 -17.23 -33.57
CA GLU A 42 -13.92 -17.15 -35.03
C GLU A 42 -13.46 -15.75 -35.45
N HIS A 43 -13.97 -14.71 -34.80
CA HIS A 43 -13.52 -13.34 -35.02
C HIS A 43 -12.02 -13.18 -34.70
N ALA A 44 -11.57 -13.72 -33.56
CA ALA A 44 -10.15 -13.71 -33.20
C ALA A 44 -9.29 -14.47 -34.23
N ALA A 45 -9.72 -15.67 -34.65
CA ALA A 45 -9.00 -16.46 -35.64
C ALA A 45 -8.91 -15.75 -37.01
N ASN A 46 -9.98 -15.10 -37.46
CA ASN A 46 -10.02 -14.34 -38.70
C ASN A 46 -9.04 -13.17 -38.68
N LEU A 47 -9.00 -12.41 -37.57
CA LEU A 47 -8.08 -11.31 -37.41
C LEU A 47 -6.62 -11.79 -37.38
N ILE A 48 -6.32 -12.88 -36.66
CA ILE A 48 -4.99 -13.47 -36.59
C ILE A 48 -4.48 -13.85 -38.00
N VAL A 49 -5.29 -14.58 -38.78
CA VAL A 49 -4.91 -14.96 -40.14
C VAL A 49 -4.72 -13.75 -41.05
N PHE A 50 -5.55 -12.72 -40.90
CA PHE A 50 -5.38 -11.46 -41.63
C PHE A 50 -4.05 -10.77 -41.28
N ILE A 51 -3.69 -10.72 -40.00
CA ILE A 51 -2.43 -10.13 -39.52
C ILE A 51 -1.23 -10.90 -40.06
N ASP A 52 -1.25 -12.23 -39.99
CA ASP A 52 -0.18 -13.08 -40.53
C ASP A 52 0.02 -12.87 -42.03
N ALA A 53 -1.08 -12.78 -42.78
CA ALA A 53 -1.03 -12.47 -44.21
C ALA A 53 -0.42 -11.09 -44.48
N VAL A 54 -0.81 -10.05 -43.73
CA VAL A 54 -0.27 -8.70 -43.87
C VAL A 54 1.23 -8.65 -43.52
N LEU A 55 1.66 -9.33 -42.45
CA LEU A 55 3.07 -9.33 -42.01
C LEU A 55 3.97 -10.20 -42.91
N SER A 56 3.43 -11.29 -43.46
CA SER A 56 4.14 -12.13 -44.45
C SER A 56 4.19 -11.52 -45.86
N SER A 57 3.38 -10.48 -46.11
CA SER A 57 3.29 -9.86 -47.42
C SER A 57 4.59 -9.14 -47.79
N SER A 58 4.94 -9.15 -49.08
CA SER A 58 6.09 -8.39 -49.59
C SER A 58 5.83 -6.87 -49.65
N LEU A 59 4.94 -6.34 -48.81
CA LEU A 59 4.62 -4.92 -48.71
C LEU A 59 5.72 -4.19 -47.93
N GLY A 60 6.05 -2.98 -48.36
CA GLY A 60 6.96 -2.12 -47.60
C GLY A 60 6.34 -1.65 -46.29
N ILE A 61 7.18 -1.32 -45.30
CA ILE A 61 6.80 -0.84 -43.96
C ILE A 61 5.79 0.33 -44.03
N ILE A 62 5.91 1.20 -45.04
CA ILE A 62 5.04 2.36 -45.27
C ILE A 62 3.57 1.95 -45.47
N ASN A 63 3.31 0.80 -46.08
CA ASN A 63 1.94 0.32 -46.32
C ASN A 63 1.43 -0.55 -45.16
N ILE A 64 2.33 -1.27 -44.48
CA ILE A 64 1.97 -2.16 -43.36
C ILE A 64 1.56 -1.34 -42.12
N ARG A 65 2.29 -0.27 -41.78
CA ARG A 65 2.01 0.53 -40.56
C ARG A 65 0.58 1.10 -40.51
N PRO A 66 0.03 1.73 -41.57
CA PRO A 66 -1.35 2.22 -41.57
C PRO A 66 -2.39 1.10 -41.43
N ILE A 67 -2.16 -0.06 -42.07
CA ILE A 67 -3.05 -1.21 -41.98
C ILE A 67 -3.09 -1.73 -40.53
N LEU A 68 -1.91 -1.91 -39.91
CA LEU A 68 -1.80 -2.29 -38.51
C LEU A 68 -2.48 -1.27 -37.59
N ALA A 69 -2.25 0.02 -37.79
CA ALA A 69 -2.90 1.06 -36.98
C ALA A 69 -4.45 1.01 -37.08
N SER A 70 -4.98 0.70 -38.26
CA SER A 70 -6.43 0.55 -38.47
C SER A 70 -6.98 -0.69 -37.75
N ILE A 71 -6.29 -1.84 -37.81
CA ILE A 71 -6.65 -3.05 -37.04
C ILE A 71 -6.60 -2.76 -35.54
N ILE A 72 -5.54 -2.14 -35.06
CA ILE A 72 -5.36 -1.81 -33.64
C ILE A 72 -6.52 -0.93 -33.17
N LYS A 73 -6.92 0.05 -33.97
CA LYS A 73 -8.08 0.88 -33.66
C LYS A 73 -9.38 0.08 -33.62
N SER A 74 -9.58 -0.89 -34.52
CA SER A 74 -10.79 -1.71 -34.51
C SER A 74 -10.85 -2.63 -33.29
N LEU A 75 -9.72 -3.09 -32.76
CA LEU A 75 -9.66 -3.91 -31.54
C LEU A 75 -10.26 -3.20 -30.31
N LEU A 76 -10.27 -1.87 -30.24
CA LEU A 76 -10.84 -1.12 -29.11
C LEU A 76 -12.33 -1.44 -28.88
N SER A 77 -13.09 -1.67 -29.96
CA SER A 77 -14.54 -1.94 -29.91
C SER A 77 -14.90 -3.42 -29.72
N VAL A 78 -13.92 -4.32 -29.70
CA VAL A 78 -14.15 -5.77 -29.66
C VAL A 78 -14.17 -6.29 -28.21
N PRO A 79 -14.84 -7.42 -27.89
CA PRO A 79 -14.79 -8.04 -26.57
C PRO A 79 -13.38 -8.36 -26.06
N ALA A 80 -13.22 -8.43 -24.74
CA ALA A 80 -11.95 -8.66 -24.05
C ALA A 80 -11.20 -9.91 -24.53
N GLU A 81 -11.91 -11.04 -24.67
CA GLU A 81 -11.33 -12.32 -25.13
C GLU A 81 -10.62 -12.21 -26.48
N VAL A 82 -11.15 -11.38 -27.38
CA VAL A 82 -10.55 -11.16 -28.70
C VAL A 82 -9.39 -10.18 -28.60
N LYS A 83 -9.52 -9.12 -27.79
CA LYS A 83 -8.42 -8.18 -27.52
C LYS A 83 -7.19 -8.90 -27.00
N VAL A 84 -7.37 -9.81 -26.05
CA VAL A 84 -6.28 -10.60 -25.45
C VAL A 84 -5.66 -11.53 -26.49
N LYS A 85 -6.45 -12.36 -27.18
CA LYS A 85 -5.92 -13.34 -28.15
C LYS A 85 -5.23 -12.66 -29.34
N VAL A 86 -5.89 -11.68 -29.96
CA VAL A 86 -5.36 -11.00 -31.15
C VAL A 86 -4.22 -10.06 -30.76
N GLY A 87 -4.35 -9.31 -29.66
CA GLY A 87 -3.29 -8.42 -29.19
C GLY A 87 -2.01 -9.17 -28.85
N LYS A 88 -2.12 -10.35 -28.23
CA LYS A 88 -0.95 -11.17 -27.87
C LYS A 88 -0.24 -11.66 -29.12
N HIS A 89 -1.01 -12.14 -30.09
CA HIS A 89 -0.49 -12.57 -31.38
C HIS A 89 0.23 -11.45 -32.12
N ILE A 90 -0.34 -10.23 -32.15
CA ILE A 90 0.32 -9.07 -32.77
C ILE A 90 1.62 -8.73 -32.04
N ALA A 91 1.61 -8.64 -30.70
CA ALA A 91 2.79 -8.31 -29.92
C ALA A 91 3.93 -9.32 -30.14
N ASP A 92 3.61 -10.62 -30.15
CA ASP A 92 4.58 -11.70 -30.40
C ASP A 92 5.14 -11.63 -31.83
N ALA A 93 4.29 -11.36 -32.83
CA ALA A 93 4.70 -11.25 -34.22
C ALA A 93 5.61 -10.03 -34.46
N LEU A 94 5.31 -8.89 -33.83
CA LEU A 94 6.09 -7.65 -33.96
C LEU A 94 7.43 -7.69 -33.20
N GLN A 95 7.60 -8.59 -32.23
CA GLN A 95 8.79 -8.68 -31.38
C GLN A 95 10.10 -8.78 -32.18
N SER A 96 10.10 -9.52 -33.30
CA SER A 96 11.28 -9.71 -34.16
C SER A 96 11.68 -8.46 -34.95
N GLN A 97 10.74 -7.54 -35.18
CA GLN A 97 10.91 -6.33 -35.98
C GLN A 97 10.53 -5.06 -35.20
N LEU A 98 10.70 -5.08 -33.87
CA LEU A 98 10.22 -4.05 -32.97
C LEU A 98 10.71 -2.64 -33.32
N ALA A 99 11.96 -2.50 -33.76
CA ALA A 99 12.51 -1.22 -34.21
C ALA A 99 11.78 -0.60 -35.42
N SER A 100 11.04 -1.41 -36.20
CA SER A 100 10.26 -0.94 -37.35
C SER A 100 8.80 -0.66 -37.01
N TYR A 101 8.27 -1.16 -35.89
CA TYR A 101 6.85 -1.13 -35.55
C TYR A 101 6.58 -0.68 -34.11
N GLU A 102 7.48 0.12 -33.54
CA GLU A 102 7.44 0.52 -32.13
C GLU A 102 6.12 1.21 -31.73
N GLU A 103 5.58 2.09 -32.58
CA GLU A 103 4.31 2.77 -32.34
C GLU A 103 3.12 1.79 -32.33
N GLN A 104 3.13 0.82 -33.25
CA GLN A 104 2.09 -0.21 -33.36
C GLN A 104 2.17 -1.18 -32.17
N ASP A 105 3.37 -1.63 -31.79
CA ASP A 105 3.59 -2.50 -30.62
C ASP A 105 3.11 -1.82 -29.33
N ALA A 106 3.45 -0.56 -29.12
CA ALA A 106 2.98 0.19 -27.95
C ALA A 106 1.45 0.27 -27.90
N ALA A 107 0.81 0.63 -29.02
CA ALA A 107 -0.65 0.75 -29.08
C ALA A 107 -1.36 -0.61 -28.86
N VAL A 108 -0.79 -1.71 -29.37
CA VAL A 108 -1.29 -3.06 -29.12
C VAL A 108 -1.18 -3.44 -27.64
N ARG A 109 -0.03 -3.17 -27.01
CA ARG A 109 0.19 -3.48 -25.59
C ARG A 109 -0.75 -2.70 -24.66
N GLU A 110 -1.09 -1.47 -25.01
CA GLU A 110 -2.11 -0.68 -24.29
C GLU A 110 -3.50 -1.33 -24.38
N ILE A 111 -3.92 -1.79 -25.55
CA ILE A 111 -5.21 -2.49 -25.74
C ILE A 111 -5.21 -3.86 -25.05
N LEU A 112 -4.09 -4.57 -25.13
CA LEU A 112 -3.92 -5.88 -24.52
C LEU A 112 -3.96 -5.77 -22.98
N ALA A 113 -3.39 -4.72 -22.40
CA ALA A 113 -3.55 -4.43 -20.97
C ALA A 113 -5.02 -4.16 -20.60
N GLN A 114 -5.77 -3.40 -21.41
CA GLN A 114 -7.22 -3.22 -21.19
C GLN A 114 -8.01 -4.52 -21.32
N GLY A 115 -7.60 -5.42 -22.22
CA GLY A 115 -8.18 -6.76 -22.37
C GLY A 115 -7.98 -7.59 -21.12
N TYR A 116 -6.75 -7.68 -20.62
CA TYR A 116 -6.43 -8.39 -19.39
C TYR A 116 -7.08 -7.76 -18.15
N GLU A 117 -7.17 -6.43 -18.07
CA GLU A 117 -7.89 -5.74 -16.99
C GLU A 117 -9.37 -6.12 -16.96
N ALA A 118 -10.01 -6.26 -18.13
CA ALA A 118 -11.42 -6.69 -18.23
C ALA A 118 -11.64 -8.18 -17.91
N GLU A 119 -10.59 -9.01 -18.01
CA GLU A 119 -10.60 -10.44 -17.62
C GLU A 119 -10.09 -10.65 -16.17
N GLU A 120 -9.83 -9.58 -15.43
CA GLU A 120 -9.27 -9.61 -14.06
C GLU A 120 -7.87 -10.28 -13.97
N GLU A 121 -7.13 -10.33 -15.09
CA GLU A 121 -5.75 -10.83 -15.14
C GLU A 121 -4.73 -9.68 -14.96
N TYR A 122 -4.67 -9.09 -13.76
CA TYR A 122 -3.90 -7.87 -13.53
C TYR A 122 -2.39 -8.02 -13.70
N THR A 123 -1.78 -9.11 -13.25
CA THR A 123 -0.34 -9.38 -13.45
C THR A 123 0.03 -9.44 -14.94
N ALA A 124 -0.85 -9.99 -15.79
CA ALA A 124 -0.63 -10.05 -17.23
C ALA A 124 -0.77 -8.65 -17.86
N ALA A 125 -1.75 -7.85 -17.41
CA ALA A 125 -1.91 -6.45 -17.82
C ALA A 125 -0.68 -5.61 -17.47
N ALA A 126 -0.12 -5.78 -16.27
CA ALA A 126 1.09 -5.08 -15.83
C ALA A 126 2.31 -5.44 -16.71
N LYS A 127 2.51 -6.73 -16.99
CA LYS A 127 3.60 -7.20 -17.86
C LYS A 127 3.47 -6.69 -19.30
N ALA A 128 2.25 -6.59 -19.80
CA ALA A 128 1.97 -6.02 -21.12
C ALA A 128 2.44 -4.57 -21.22
N LEU A 129 2.03 -3.73 -20.25
CA LEU A 129 2.45 -2.32 -20.21
C LEU A 129 3.94 -2.16 -19.96
N GLN A 130 4.56 -3.02 -19.14
CA GLN A 130 6.02 -3.00 -18.92
C GLN A 130 6.84 -3.28 -20.18
N GLY A 131 6.27 -4.01 -21.15
CA GLY A 131 6.93 -4.27 -22.42
C GLY A 131 6.97 -3.07 -23.37
N ILE A 132 6.24 -1.99 -23.06
CA ILE A 132 6.28 -0.77 -23.86
C ILE A 132 7.61 -0.05 -23.64
N HIS A 133 8.33 0.22 -24.74
CA HIS A 133 9.56 1.02 -24.71
C HIS A 133 9.25 2.51 -24.49
N LEU A 134 9.17 2.93 -23.22
CA LEU A 134 8.84 4.31 -22.85
C LEU A 134 9.98 5.32 -23.10
N ASP A 135 11.23 4.85 -23.16
CA ASP A 135 12.43 5.70 -23.32
C ASP A 135 13.12 5.51 -24.67
N SER A 136 12.33 5.40 -25.75
CA SER A 136 12.85 5.29 -27.11
C SER A 136 13.25 6.63 -27.70
N THR A 137 14.27 6.62 -28.55
CA THR A 137 14.64 7.77 -29.38
C THR A 137 13.69 7.97 -30.56
N GLN A 138 12.98 6.92 -30.98
CA GLN A 138 12.09 6.93 -32.14
C GLN A 138 10.67 7.38 -31.79
N ARG A 139 10.20 7.09 -30.56
CA ARG A 139 8.88 7.49 -30.05
C ARG A 139 9.02 8.49 -28.89
N GLN A 140 8.60 9.73 -29.12
CA GLN A 140 8.54 10.74 -28.06
C GLN A 140 7.24 10.60 -27.27
N VAL A 141 7.32 9.98 -26.09
CA VAL A 141 6.21 9.90 -25.13
C VAL A 141 6.36 11.02 -24.10
N SER A 142 5.27 11.72 -23.81
CA SER A 142 5.28 12.78 -22.79
C SER A 142 5.63 12.23 -21.41
N ASP A 143 6.38 12.99 -20.60
CA ASP A 143 6.74 12.56 -19.24
C ASP A 143 5.50 12.24 -18.39
N ARG A 144 4.40 12.97 -18.59
CA ARG A 144 3.11 12.69 -17.96
C ARG A 144 2.60 11.28 -18.29
N SER A 145 2.56 10.92 -19.56
CA SER A 145 2.09 9.60 -20.01
C SER A 145 2.98 8.47 -19.50
N LYS A 146 4.30 8.70 -19.38
CA LYS A 146 5.22 7.72 -18.78
C LYS A 146 4.87 7.46 -17.32
N VAL A 147 4.71 8.51 -16.51
CA VAL A 147 4.34 8.38 -15.09
C VAL A 147 2.96 7.72 -14.95
N GLU A 148 1.99 8.11 -15.78
CA GLU A 148 0.65 7.49 -15.78
C GLU A 148 0.72 5.98 -16.06
N THR A 149 1.51 5.57 -17.04
CA THR A 149 1.71 4.14 -17.37
C THR A 149 2.34 3.39 -16.20
N TRP A 150 3.38 3.95 -15.58
CA TRP A 150 4.01 3.35 -14.41
C TRP A 150 3.06 3.25 -13.21
N VAL A 151 2.25 4.28 -12.94
CA VAL A 151 1.25 4.23 -11.86
C VAL A 151 0.20 3.14 -12.15
N LYS A 152 -0.25 2.98 -13.40
CA LYS A 152 -1.16 1.88 -13.78
C LYS A 152 -0.51 0.51 -13.54
N ILE A 153 0.75 0.32 -13.94
CA ILE A 153 1.51 -0.92 -13.69
C ILE A 153 1.56 -1.23 -12.19
N VAL A 154 1.89 -0.24 -11.35
CA VAL A 154 1.92 -0.43 -9.89
C VAL A 154 0.55 -0.87 -9.37
N ARG A 155 -0.52 -0.22 -9.82
CA ARG A 155 -1.88 -0.57 -9.39
C ARG A 155 -2.27 -1.99 -9.77
N TYR A 156 -1.99 -2.42 -11.01
CA TYR A 156 -2.29 -3.79 -11.43
C TYR A 156 -1.57 -4.83 -10.58
N TYR A 157 -0.29 -4.64 -10.25
CA TYR A 157 0.39 -5.57 -9.33
C TYR A 157 -0.20 -5.57 -7.92
N LEU A 158 -0.73 -4.43 -7.45
CA LEU A 158 -1.37 -4.34 -6.14
C LEU A 158 -2.75 -5.01 -6.08
N GLU A 159 -3.45 -5.15 -7.21
CA GLU A 159 -4.71 -5.91 -7.25
C GLU A 159 -4.49 -7.43 -7.10
N ASP A 160 -3.33 -7.95 -7.53
CA ASP A 160 -2.90 -9.34 -7.33
C ASP A 160 -2.01 -9.55 -6.08
N ASP A 161 -1.94 -8.56 -5.18
CA ASP A 161 -1.07 -8.54 -3.98
C ASP A 161 0.45 -8.77 -4.25
N ASP A 162 0.92 -8.62 -5.49
CA ASP A 162 2.35 -8.68 -5.87
C ASP A 162 3.08 -7.37 -5.53
N THR A 163 3.28 -7.18 -4.22
CA THR A 163 3.90 -5.97 -3.67
C THR A 163 5.37 -5.81 -4.05
N VAL A 164 6.07 -6.89 -4.42
CA VAL A 164 7.49 -6.86 -4.81
C VAL A 164 7.64 -6.27 -6.22
N SER A 165 6.82 -6.75 -7.17
CA SER A 165 6.79 -6.20 -8.52
C SER A 165 6.25 -4.77 -8.53
N ALA A 166 5.24 -4.49 -7.70
CA ALA A 166 4.69 -3.16 -7.50
C ALA A 166 5.77 -2.17 -6.99
N GLU A 167 6.58 -2.55 -6.00
CA GLU A 167 7.67 -1.71 -5.49
C GLU A 167 8.73 -1.44 -6.58
N THR A 168 9.09 -2.46 -7.35
CA THR A 168 10.06 -2.32 -8.44
C THR A 168 9.58 -1.30 -9.48
N ALA A 169 8.29 -1.34 -9.84
CA ALA A 169 7.69 -0.36 -10.73
C ALA A 169 7.60 1.04 -10.08
N LEU A 170 7.25 1.13 -8.79
CA LEU A 170 7.21 2.40 -8.05
C LEU A 170 8.58 3.09 -7.99
N ASN A 171 9.65 2.32 -7.80
CA ASN A 171 11.02 2.83 -7.77
C ASN A 171 11.45 3.44 -9.12
N LYS A 172 10.91 2.97 -10.25
CA LYS A 172 11.13 3.61 -11.55
C LYS A 172 10.51 5.01 -11.63
N ILE A 173 9.37 5.21 -10.98
CA ILE A 173 8.76 6.54 -10.84
C ILE A 173 9.64 7.42 -9.96
N LYS A 174 10.05 6.93 -8.78
CA LYS A 174 10.89 7.69 -7.83
C LYS A 174 12.22 8.14 -8.43
N ASN A 175 12.83 7.29 -9.25
CA ASN A 175 14.13 7.56 -9.88
C ASN A 175 14.01 8.42 -11.16
N SER A 176 12.81 8.69 -11.65
CA SER A 176 12.60 9.53 -12.83
C SER A 176 12.69 11.01 -12.46
N ALA A 177 13.62 11.74 -13.08
CA ALA A 177 13.83 13.17 -12.82
C ALA A 177 12.58 14.03 -13.12
N ALA A 178 11.79 13.65 -14.11
CA ALA A 178 10.56 14.36 -14.49
C ALA A 178 9.37 14.02 -13.58
N ALA A 179 9.39 12.88 -12.89
CA ALA A 179 8.24 12.40 -12.13
C ALA A 179 7.84 13.33 -10.99
N ALA A 180 8.81 13.93 -10.28
CA ALA A 180 8.50 14.87 -9.20
C ALA A 180 7.70 16.08 -9.70
N GLN A 181 8.05 16.62 -10.87
CA GLN A 181 7.35 17.74 -11.48
C GLN A 181 5.98 17.31 -12.02
N VAL A 182 5.88 16.17 -12.69
CA VAL A 182 4.61 15.63 -13.20
C VAL A 182 3.61 15.39 -12.07
N LEU A 183 4.05 14.76 -10.97
CA LEU A 183 3.22 14.55 -9.79
C LEU A 183 2.86 15.88 -9.13
N LYS A 184 3.71 16.91 -9.22
CA LYS A 184 3.40 18.27 -8.75
C LYS A 184 2.28 18.92 -9.57
N ASP A 185 2.27 18.69 -10.88
CA ASP A 185 1.32 19.33 -11.80
C ASP A 185 -0.02 18.57 -11.91
N SER A 186 -0.03 17.28 -11.59
CA SER A 186 -1.21 16.41 -11.71
C SER A 186 -1.65 15.86 -10.34
N PRO A 187 -2.64 16.47 -9.66
CA PRO A 187 -3.05 16.07 -8.31
C PRO A 187 -3.65 14.66 -8.26
N ASP A 188 -4.45 14.26 -9.25
CA ASP A 188 -5.08 12.93 -9.31
C ASP A 188 -4.02 11.82 -9.40
N LEU A 189 -2.99 12.03 -10.22
CA LEU A 189 -1.89 11.09 -10.38
C LEU A 189 -1.03 11.01 -9.11
N ARG A 190 -0.83 12.13 -8.43
CA ARG A 190 -0.16 12.17 -7.13
C ARG A 190 -0.91 11.36 -6.09
N LEU A 191 -2.23 11.50 -6.03
CA LEU A 191 -3.07 10.74 -5.10
C LEU A 191 -2.93 9.23 -5.35
N LEU A 192 -3.07 8.79 -6.60
CA LEU A 192 -2.91 7.37 -6.96
C LEU A 192 -1.52 6.84 -6.61
N TYR A 193 -0.48 7.64 -6.87
CA TYR A 193 0.90 7.31 -6.51
C TYR A 193 1.08 7.18 -4.99
N GLN A 194 0.59 8.15 -4.19
CA GLN A 194 0.69 8.15 -2.74
C GLN A 194 -0.07 6.97 -2.11
N LEU A 195 -1.28 6.70 -2.58
CA LEU A 195 -2.08 5.57 -2.11
C LEU A 195 -1.38 4.23 -2.42
N SER A 196 -0.83 4.10 -3.63
CA SER A 196 -0.07 2.90 -4.02
C SER A 196 1.19 2.73 -3.17
N GLN A 197 1.91 3.84 -2.90
CA GLN A 197 3.07 3.84 -2.01
C GLN A 197 2.70 3.39 -0.59
N ALA A 198 1.58 3.90 -0.04
CA ALA A 198 1.09 3.51 1.28
C ALA A 198 0.73 2.02 1.35
N ARG A 199 0.02 1.49 0.34
CA ARG A 199 -0.31 0.05 0.23
C ARG A 199 0.94 -0.83 0.21
N ILE A 200 1.96 -0.45 -0.57
CA ILE A 200 3.22 -1.20 -0.63
C ILE A 200 3.93 -1.19 0.72
N MET A 201 4.00 -0.03 1.39
CA MET A 201 4.64 0.10 2.71
C MET A 201 3.91 -0.73 3.78
N ASP A 202 2.58 -0.73 3.76
CA ASP A 202 1.75 -1.54 4.66
C ASP A 202 2.01 -3.04 4.49
N SER A 203 1.98 -3.55 3.26
CA SER A 203 2.27 -4.96 2.97
C SER A 203 3.69 -5.37 3.32
N ARG A 204 4.66 -4.44 3.23
CA ARG A 204 6.05 -4.66 3.67
C ARG A 204 6.26 -4.56 5.17
N ARG A 205 5.20 -4.30 5.95
CA ARG A 205 5.24 -4.10 7.40
C ARG A 205 6.02 -2.84 7.82
N ASP A 206 6.20 -1.89 6.91
CA ASP A 206 6.72 -0.56 7.20
C ASP A 206 5.58 0.37 7.65
N PHE A 207 4.93 -0.03 8.75
CA PHE A 207 3.65 0.52 9.17
C PHE A 207 3.69 2.00 9.55
N LEU A 208 4.82 2.48 10.10
CA LEU A 208 4.95 3.89 10.50
C LEU A 208 4.95 4.82 9.28
N ASN A 209 5.69 4.44 8.23
CA ASN A 209 5.73 5.20 6.99
C ASN A 209 4.40 5.06 6.23
N ALA A 210 3.82 3.87 6.21
CA ALA A 210 2.49 3.64 5.63
C ALA A 210 1.43 4.53 6.31
N SER A 211 1.41 4.58 7.64
CA SER A 211 0.48 5.40 8.43
C SER A 211 0.60 6.89 8.09
N ALA A 212 1.83 7.39 7.98
CA ALA A 212 2.08 8.78 7.62
C ALA A 212 1.56 9.10 6.20
N GLU A 213 1.78 8.22 5.23
CA GLU A 213 1.29 8.41 3.86
C GLU A 213 -0.24 8.30 3.77
N TYR A 214 -0.86 7.34 4.44
CA TYR A 214 -2.33 7.24 4.51
C TYR A 214 -2.96 8.48 5.17
N LEU A 215 -2.34 8.99 6.23
CA LEU A 215 -2.79 10.22 6.87
C LEU A 215 -2.68 11.41 5.92
N ASN A 216 -1.59 11.53 5.15
CA ASN A 216 -1.43 12.57 4.13
C ASN A 216 -2.52 12.47 3.05
N VAL A 217 -2.85 11.26 2.60
CA VAL A 217 -3.94 11.01 1.65
C VAL A 217 -5.29 11.44 2.23
N SER A 218 -5.54 11.20 3.52
CA SER A 218 -6.80 11.60 4.18
C SER A 218 -7.07 13.12 4.18
N PHE A 219 -6.02 13.94 4.03
CA PHE A 219 -6.13 15.40 3.97
C PHE A 219 -6.43 15.91 2.55
N ASN A 220 -6.38 15.06 1.53
CA ASN A 220 -6.64 15.48 0.16
C ASN A 220 -8.14 15.77 -0.04
N THR A 221 -8.49 17.05 -0.20
CA THR A 221 -9.87 17.51 -0.38
C THR A 221 -10.45 17.23 -1.77
N MET A 222 -9.63 16.79 -2.73
CA MET A 222 -10.11 16.39 -4.06
C MET A 222 -10.73 14.99 -4.06
N THR A 223 -10.51 14.23 -2.97
CA THR A 223 -11.05 12.88 -2.81
C THR A 223 -12.37 12.93 -2.06
N ASP A 224 -13.27 12.00 -2.36
CA ASP A 224 -14.55 11.88 -1.68
C ASP A 224 -14.38 11.66 -0.17
N GLU A 225 -15.38 12.05 0.61
CA GLU A 225 -15.33 12.00 2.07
C GLU A 225 -15.15 10.55 2.57
N ASP A 226 -15.80 9.58 1.92
CA ASP A 226 -15.72 8.17 2.29
C ASP A 226 -14.34 7.56 1.98
N ASP A 227 -13.70 7.97 0.89
CA ASP A 227 -12.33 7.58 0.57
C ASP A 227 -11.34 8.18 1.59
N ARG A 228 -11.54 9.42 2.00
CA ARG A 228 -10.72 10.09 3.01
C ARG A 228 -10.87 9.42 4.38
N ARG A 229 -12.08 9.03 4.76
CA ARG A 229 -12.35 8.24 5.98
C ARG A 229 -11.66 6.88 5.92
N ARG A 230 -11.73 6.17 4.78
CA ARG A 230 -11.02 4.90 4.57
C ARG A 230 -9.51 5.07 4.69
N ALA A 231 -8.93 6.13 4.12
CA ALA A 231 -7.52 6.43 4.27
C ALA A 231 -7.14 6.73 5.73
N LEU A 232 -7.96 7.46 6.48
CA LEU A 232 -7.73 7.72 7.90
C LEU A 232 -7.80 6.42 8.72
N SER A 233 -8.80 5.56 8.49
CA SER A 233 -8.89 4.25 9.14
C SER A 233 -7.65 3.39 8.84
N ALA A 234 -7.18 3.36 7.59
CA ALA A 234 -5.93 2.68 7.24
C ALA A 234 -4.71 3.28 7.95
N ALA A 235 -4.65 4.60 8.12
CA ALA A 235 -3.59 5.27 8.87
C ALA A 235 -3.59 4.86 10.36
N ILE A 236 -4.77 4.75 10.96
CA ILE A 236 -4.95 4.30 12.36
C ILE A 236 -4.54 2.83 12.50
N LYS A 237 -5.03 1.94 11.63
CA LYS A 237 -4.69 0.51 11.65
C LYS A 237 -3.19 0.28 11.58
N THR A 238 -2.53 0.93 10.63
CA THR A 238 -1.07 0.83 10.47
C THR A 238 -0.32 1.43 11.66
N ALA A 239 -0.73 2.57 12.22
CA ALA A 239 -0.11 3.11 13.44
C ALA A 239 -0.21 2.16 14.64
N ILE A 240 -1.34 1.46 14.80
CA ILE A 240 -1.55 0.48 15.88
C ILE A 240 -0.66 -0.75 15.67
N LEU A 241 -0.55 -1.25 14.44
CA LEU A 241 0.28 -2.42 14.10
C LEU A 241 1.80 -2.16 14.17
N ALA A 242 2.22 -0.90 14.13
CA ALA A 242 3.61 -0.53 14.26
C ALA A 242 4.22 -0.96 15.62
N PRO A 243 5.52 -1.29 15.67
CA PRO A 243 6.21 -1.64 16.92
C PRO A 243 6.20 -0.50 17.93
N ALA A 244 6.12 -0.81 19.21
CA ALA A 244 6.11 0.19 20.28
C ALA A 244 7.38 1.07 20.22
N GLY A 245 7.25 2.38 20.47
CA GLY A 245 8.39 3.31 20.52
C GLY A 245 8.04 4.79 20.31
N PRO A 246 9.02 5.71 20.46
CA PRO A 246 8.76 7.16 20.44
C PRO A 246 8.19 7.70 19.13
N HIS A 247 8.52 7.06 17.99
CA HIS A 247 7.94 7.41 16.69
C HIS A 247 6.46 7.03 16.62
N ARG A 248 6.11 5.82 17.05
CA ARG A 248 4.73 5.35 17.13
C ARG A 248 3.88 6.23 18.05
N SER A 249 4.37 6.55 19.25
CA SER A 249 3.63 7.39 20.19
C SER A 249 3.33 8.78 19.62
N ARG A 250 4.26 9.37 18.86
CA ARG A 250 4.02 10.65 18.16
C ARG A 250 2.97 10.52 17.06
N THR A 251 3.00 9.45 16.27
CA THR A 251 1.99 9.19 15.23
C THR A 251 0.61 8.98 15.86
N LEU A 252 0.50 8.17 16.91
CA LEU A 252 -0.75 7.96 17.65
C LEU A 252 -1.28 9.28 18.24
N ALA A 253 -0.41 10.11 18.81
CA ALA A 253 -0.79 11.43 19.31
C ALA A 253 -1.36 12.34 18.22
N LYS A 254 -0.78 12.30 17.02
CA LYS A 254 -1.28 13.07 15.87
C LYS A 254 -2.66 12.57 15.41
N LEU A 255 -2.85 11.26 15.36
CA LEU A 255 -4.13 10.64 14.97
C LEU A 255 -5.21 10.88 16.03
N TYR A 256 -4.88 10.76 17.31
CA TYR A 256 -5.83 10.99 18.41
C TYR A 256 -6.31 12.44 18.48
N LYS A 257 -5.44 13.41 18.17
CA LYS A 257 -5.78 14.84 18.11
C LYS A 257 -6.58 15.23 16.86
N ASP A 258 -6.68 14.36 15.85
CA ASP A 258 -7.52 14.58 14.68
C ASP A 258 -8.97 14.26 15.06
N GLU A 259 -9.84 15.27 15.06
CA GLU A 259 -11.24 15.15 15.44
C GLU A 259 -11.98 14.09 14.61
N ARG A 260 -11.59 13.90 13.34
CA ARG A 260 -12.18 12.93 12.42
C ARG A 260 -11.94 11.48 12.85
N SER A 261 -10.91 11.24 13.66
CA SER A 261 -10.62 9.90 14.18
C SER A 261 -11.73 9.40 15.09
N THR A 262 -12.51 10.29 15.72
CA THR A 262 -13.64 9.91 16.60
C THR A 262 -14.77 9.19 15.85
N GLU A 263 -14.90 9.41 14.53
CA GLU A 263 -15.90 8.76 13.68
C GLU A 263 -15.48 7.35 13.23
N THR A 264 -14.23 6.94 13.49
CA THR A 264 -13.71 5.65 13.04
C THR A 264 -14.00 4.55 14.06
N GLU A 265 -14.23 3.32 13.57
CA GLU A 265 -14.45 2.15 14.42
C GLU A 265 -13.23 1.83 15.29
N GLU A 266 -12.04 2.22 14.84
CA GLU A 266 -10.78 1.99 15.54
C GLU A 266 -10.48 3.03 16.65
N TYR A 267 -11.35 4.02 16.87
CA TYR A 267 -11.08 5.09 17.83
C TYR A 267 -10.85 4.60 19.25
N GLY A 268 -11.65 3.64 19.73
CA GLY A 268 -11.53 3.14 21.11
C GLY A 268 -10.17 2.51 21.39
N ILE A 269 -9.66 1.70 20.45
CA ILE A 269 -8.33 1.11 20.59
C ILE A 269 -7.22 2.16 20.40
N LEU A 270 -7.43 3.14 19.51
CA LEU A 270 -6.51 4.28 19.35
C LEU A 270 -6.38 5.09 20.64
N GLU A 271 -7.50 5.39 21.31
CA GLU A 271 -7.51 6.09 22.61
C GLU A 271 -6.74 5.28 23.66
N ASN A 272 -7.04 3.98 23.78
CA ASN A 272 -6.35 3.12 24.75
C ASN A 272 -4.84 2.99 24.47
N MET A 273 -4.44 2.93 23.20
CA MET A 273 -3.04 2.97 22.78
C MET A 273 -2.37 4.29 23.14
N PHE A 274 -3.02 5.42 22.84
CA PHE A 274 -2.45 6.74 23.05
C PHE A 274 -2.32 7.09 24.54
N LEU A 275 -3.31 6.71 25.36
CA LEU A 275 -3.31 6.94 26.81
C LEU A 275 -2.54 5.87 27.59
N ASP A 276 -1.81 4.99 26.88
CA ASP A 276 -0.99 3.92 27.47
C ASP A 276 -1.79 3.01 28.44
N ARG A 277 -3.05 2.74 28.11
CA ARG A 277 -3.92 1.82 28.87
C ARG A 277 -3.67 0.38 28.45
N LEU A 278 -3.94 -0.56 29.36
CA LEU A 278 -3.92 -1.99 29.05
C LEU A 278 -5.06 -2.34 28.09
N LEU A 279 -4.75 -3.06 27.02
CA LEU A 279 -5.74 -3.59 26.11
C LEU A 279 -6.36 -4.88 26.61
N SER A 280 -7.70 -4.93 26.59
CA SER A 280 -8.44 -6.16 26.85
C SER A 280 -8.38 -7.09 25.63
N PRO A 281 -8.39 -8.42 25.82
CA PRO A 281 -8.45 -9.37 24.71
C PRO A 281 -9.67 -9.17 23.80
N ALA A 282 -10.81 -8.74 24.37
CA ALA A 282 -12.03 -8.49 23.61
C ALA A 282 -11.87 -7.32 22.63
N ASP A 283 -11.25 -6.22 23.06
CA ASP A 283 -11.01 -5.06 22.18
C ASP A 283 -10.03 -5.42 21.04
N VAL A 284 -9.05 -6.27 21.34
CA VAL A 284 -8.08 -6.76 20.35
C VAL A 284 -8.75 -7.67 19.33
N GLU A 285 -9.69 -8.52 19.73
CA GLU A 285 -10.44 -9.39 18.81
C GLU A 285 -11.35 -8.57 17.89
N VAL A 286 -12.04 -7.56 18.42
CA VAL A 286 -12.85 -6.62 17.63
C VAL A 286 -11.96 -5.92 16.60
N PHE A 287 -10.82 -5.36 17.03
CA PHE A 287 -9.88 -4.71 16.12
C PHE A 287 -9.30 -5.69 15.08
N ALA A 288 -8.94 -6.92 15.47
CA ALA A 288 -8.42 -7.92 14.55
C ALA A 288 -9.40 -8.24 13.42
N SER A 289 -10.71 -8.17 13.67
CA SER A 289 -11.75 -8.41 12.67
C SER A 289 -11.82 -7.32 11.59
N THR A 290 -11.31 -6.11 11.85
CA THR A 290 -11.31 -5.01 10.88
C THR A 290 -10.04 -4.96 10.03
N LEU A 291 -9.03 -5.80 10.34
CA LEU A 291 -7.75 -5.85 9.63
C LEU A 291 -7.84 -6.62 8.32
N ALA A 292 -7.00 -6.22 7.35
CA ALA A 292 -6.90 -6.91 6.07
C ALA A 292 -6.13 -8.25 6.20
N PRO A 293 -6.34 -9.21 5.28
CA PRO A 293 -5.67 -10.51 5.34
C PRO A 293 -4.14 -10.44 5.40
N HIS A 294 -3.51 -9.51 4.66
CA HIS A 294 -2.06 -9.34 4.67
C HIS A 294 -1.51 -8.87 6.02
N GLN A 295 -2.31 -8.11 6.79
CA GLN A 295 -1.94 -7.61 8.12
C GLN A 295 -2.04 -8.70 9.19
N LEU A 296 -2.85 -9.73 8.96
CA LEU A 296 -3.02 -10.89 9.85
C LEU A 296 -2.01 -12.02 9.57
N ALA A 297 -1.06 -11.81 8.65
CA ALA A 297 -0.05 -12.79 8.32
C ALA A 297 0.79 -13.21 9.56
N LYS A 298 0.96 -14.51 9.74
CA LYS A 298 1.75 -15.08 10.84
C LYS A 298 3.25 -14.84 10.60
N THR A 299 3.98 -14.57 11.66
CA THR A 299 5.45 -14.53 11.68
C THR A 299 6.01 -15.95 11.78
N ALA A 300 7.33 -16.10 11.65
CA ALA A 300 8.02 -17.38 11.81
C ALA A 300 7.68 -18.09 13.14
N ASP A 301 7.42 -17.30 14.19
CA ASP A 301 7.10 -17.78 15.53
C ASP A 301 5.61 -18.18 15.69
N GLY A 302 4.82 -18.13 14.61
CA GLY A 302 3.39 -18.45 14.59
C GLY A 302 2.46 -17.37 15.15
N SER A 303 3.02 -16.30 15.74
CA SER A 303 2.29 -15.11 16.21
C SER A 303 1.89 -14.18 15.06
N THR A 304 0.86 -13.36 15.22
CA THR A 304 0.54 -12.30 14.25
C THR A 304 1.28 -11.00 14.59
N VAL A 305 1.47 -10.13 13.60
CA VAL A 305 2.01 -8.78 13.82
C VAL A 305 1.22 -8.04 14.91
N LEU A 306 -0.11 -8.13 14.86
CA LEU A 306 -1.00 -7.56 15.87
C LEU A 306 -0.69 -8.09 17.27
N SER A 307 -0.61 -9.41 17.44
CA SER A 307 -0.34 -10.01 18.76
C SER A 307 0.99 -9.54 19.35
N LYS A 308 2.01 -9.38 18.51
CA LYS A 308 3.31 -8.83 18.93
C LYS A 308 3.18 -7.37 19.35
N ALA A 309 2.53 -6.53 18.55
CA ALA A 309 2.33 -5.12 18.85
C ALA A 309 1.51 -4.90 20.14
N VAL A 310 0.46 -5.70 20.36
CA VAL A 310 -0.36 -5.67 21.58
C VAL A 310 0.45 -6.10 22.80
N THR A 311 1.26 -7.15 22.68
CA THR A 311 2.12 -7.62 23.77
C THR A 311 3.16 -6.56 24.16
N GLU A 312 3.85 -5.98 23.17
CA GLU A 312 4.81 -4.89 23.40
C GLU A 312 4.15 -3.66 24.02
N HIS A 313 2.94 -3.31 23.56
CA HIS A 313 2.18 -2.20 24.13
C HIS A 313 1.76 -2.47 25.59
N ASN A 314 1.13 -3.61 25.85
CA ASN A 314 0.66 -3.94 27.20
C ASN A 314 1.82 -4.05 28.19
N LEU A 315 3.00 -4.45 27.73
CA LEU A 315 4.22 -4.44 28.54
C LEU A 315 4.67 -3.02 28.90
N LEU A 316 4.65 -2.08 27.94
CA LEU A 316 4.93 -0.67 28.20
C LEU A 316 3.86 -0.02 29.10
N ALA A 317 2.59 -0.39 28.93
CA ALA A 317 1.51 0.07 29.80
C ALA A 317 1.70 -0.47 31.24
N ALA A 318 2.06 -1.75 31.38
CA ALA A 318 2.36 -2.35 32.68
C ALA A 318 3.55 -1.65 33.37
N SER A 319 4.58 -1.22 32.63
CA SER A 319 5.72 -0.52 33.22
C SER A 319 5.38 0.85 33.82
N ARG A 320 4.23 1.42 33.45
CA ARG A 320 3.73 2.68 34.04
C ARG A 320 2.78 2.46 35.22
N LEU A 321 2.23 1.25 35.34
CA LEU A 321 1.27 0.90 36.38
C LEU A 321 1.94 0.23 37.59
N TYR A 322 3.04 -0.48 37.36
CA TYR A 322 3.73 -1.26 38.37
C TYR A 322 5.17 -0.77 38.54
N GLU A 323 5.64 -0.66 39.78
CA GLU A 323 7.08 -0.47 40.06
C GLU A 323 7.86 -1.76 39.80
N ASN A 324 7.27 -2.89 40.16
CA ASN A 324 7.81 -4.21 39.90
C ASN A 324 6.69 -5.24 39.68
N ILE A 325 6.99 -6.29 38.93
CA ILE A 325 6.05 -7.36 38.65
C ILE A 325 6.77 -8.69 38.45
N THR A 326 6.16 -9.80 38.88
CA THR A 326 6.68 -11.14 38.57
C THR A 326 6.42 -11.49 37.11
N THR A 327 7.33 -12.20 36.46
CA THR A 327 7.19 -12.64 35.06
C THR A 327 5.91 -13.48 34.85
N ALA A 328 5.52 -14.29 35.84
CA ALA A 328 4.28 -15.06 35.82
C ALA A 328 3.01 -14.19 35.90
N ALA A 329 3.01 -13.12 36.69
CA ALA A 329 1.87 -12.19 36.74
C ALA A 329 1.80 -11.35 35.46
N LEU A 330 2.94 -10.88 34.98
CA LEU A 330 3.04 -10.15 33.73
C LEU A 330 2.52 -10.97 32.55
N ALA A 331 2.89 -12.25 32.45
CA ALA A 331 2.41 -13.16 31.41
C ALA A 331 0.87 -13.23 31.34
N LYS A 332 0.19 -13.21 32.49
CA LYS A 332 -1.28 -13.18 32.57
C LYS A 332 -1.87 -11.87 32.03
N ILE A 333 -1.25 -10.73 32.36
CA ILE A 333 -1.67 -9.41 31.87
C ILE A 333 -1.48 -9.30 30.36
N LEU A 334 -0.38 -9.85 29.85
CA LEU A 334 -0.07 -9.88 28.42
C LEU A 334 -0.93 -10.88 27.64
N GLY A 335 -1.69 -11.75 28.31
CA GLY A 335 -2.51 -12.79 27.66
C GLY A 335 -1.69 -13.90 27.00
N LEU A 336 -0.45 -14.11 27.45
CA LEU A 336 0.45 -15.13 26.91
C LEU A 336 0.04 -16.53 27.38
N LYS A 337 0.27 -17.52 26.51
CA LYS A 337 -0.02 -18.94 26.77
C LYS A 337 1.25 -19.78 26.69
N ASP A 338 1.28 -20.83 27.48
CA ASP A 338 2.34 -21.85 27.46
C ASP A 338 2.41 -22.49 26.06
N SER A 339 3.62 -22.59 25.52
CA SER A 339 3.92 -23.39 24.33
C SER A 339 4.38 -24.79 24.73
N LYS A 340 4.59 -25.65 23.74
CA LYS A 340 5.26 -26.94 23.96
C LYS A 340 6.69 -26.80 24.47
N ASP A 341 7.37 -25.71 24.09
CA ASP A 341 8.81 -25.52 24.32
C ASP A 341 9.15 -24.43 25.36
N GLU A 342 8.21 -23.52 25.66
CA GLU A 342 8.42 -22.36 26.54
C GLU A 342 7.16 -22.05 27.37
N THR A 343 7.36 -21.69 28.63
CA THR A 343 6.29 -21.21 29.52
C THR A 343 5.89 -19.77 29.20
N ALA A 344 4.68 -19.38 29.58
CA ALA A 344 4.21 -18.01 29.38
C ALA A 344 5.06 -16.97 30.13
N ALA A 345 5.64 -17.35 31.27
CA ALA A 345 6.53 -16.51 32.06
C ALA A 345 7.88 -16.26 31.36
N GLU A 346 8.49 -17.32 30.80
CA GLU A 346 9.72 -17.20 30.01
C GLU A 346 9.49 -16.31 28.78
N LYS A 347 8.35 -16.47 28.08
CA LYS A 347 8.00 -15.58 26.97
C LYS A 347 7.85 -14.12 27.39
N ALA A 348 7.22 -13.85 28.53
CA ALA A 348 7.06 -12.49 29.05
C ALA A 348 8.42 -11.85 29.39
N GLU A 349 9.31 -12.63 30.00
CA GLU A 349 10.70 -12.24 30.26
C GLU A 349 11.45 -11.92 28.96
N ASP A 350 11.33 -12.79 27.96
CA ASP A 350 11.94 -12.63 26.63
C ASP A 350 11.49 -11.34 25.93
N TYR A 351 10.19 -11.03 25.97
CA TYR A 351 9.67 -9.77 25.44
C TYR A 351 10.21 -8.56 26.19
N ALA A 352 10.26 -8.63 27.53
CA ALA A 352 10.83 -7.57 28.36
C ALA A 352 12.32 -7.35 28.07
N ALA A 353 13.10 -8.43 27.99
CA ALA A 353 14.53 -8.37 27.71
C ALA A 353 14.82 -7.71 26.37
N ARG A 354 14.10 -8.10 25.30
CA ARG A 354 14.25 -7.48 23.97
C ARG A 354 13.88 -6.00 23.98
N MET A 355 12.83 -5.61 24.70
CA MET A 355 12.44 -4.19 24.77
C MET A 355 13.43 -3.35 25.58
N VAL A 356 14.04 -3.92 26.63
CA VAL A 356 15.11 -3.28 27.39
C VAL A 356 16.39 -3.14 26.55
N GLU A 357 16.82 -4.20 25.87
CA GLU A 357 17.99 -4.20 24.99
C GLU A 357 17.87 -3.14 23.88
N GLN A 358 16.68 -2.98 23.31
CA GLN A 358 16.40 -2.00 22.26
C GLN A 358 16.19 -0.57 22.80
N GLY A 359 16.28 -0.36 24.12
CA GLY A 359 16.07 0.94 24.76
C GLY A 359 14.62 1.45 24.67
N ARG A 360 13.66 0.56 24.41
CA ARG A 360 12.22 0.88 24.28
C ARG A 360 11.47 0.75 25.60
N LEU A 361 12.00 -0.05 26.51
CA LEU A 361 11.53 -0.23 27.89
C LEU A 361 12.70 0.06 28.82
N ARG A 362 12.42 0.70 29.96
CA ARG A 362 13.44 1.00 30.97
C ARG A 362 13.13 0.23 32.23
N GLY A 363 14.03 -0.69 32.58
CA GLY A 363 13.86 -1.59 33.71
C GLY A 363 15.02 -2.57 33.83
N GLU A 364 15.09 -3.24 34.97
CA GLU A 364 16.01 -4.33 35.28
C GLU A 364 15.23 -5.64 35.41
N ILE A 365 15.82 -6.73 34.95
CA ILE A 365 15.23 -8.07 35.02
C ILE A 365 16.07 -8.90 36.00
N ASP A 366 15.47 -9.32 37.11
CA ASP A 366 16.05 -10.31 38.01
C ASP A 366 15.55 -11.70 37.60
N GLN A 367 16.40 -12.42 36.84
CA GLN A 367 16.08 -13.75 36.32
C GLN A 367 16.01 -14.82 37.42
N ILE A 368 16.72 -14.65 38.55
CA ILE A 368 16.70 -15.63 39.65
C ILE A 368 15.38 -15.51 40.41
N ALA A 369 14.96 -14.28 40.70
CA ALA A 369 13.70 -14.01 41.38
C ALA A 369 12.48 -14.07 40.44
N GLY A 370 12.68 -13.98 39.11
CA GLY A 370 11.61 -13.87 38.13
C GLY A 370 10.82 -12.57 38.27
N VAL A 371 11.50 -11.46 38.59
CA VAL A 371 10.88 -10.15 38.83
C VAL A 371 11.49 -9.11 37.89
N ILE A 372 10.62 -8.31 37.29
CA ILE A 372 10.99 -7.15 36.48
C ILE A 372 10.73 -5.91 37.32
N VAL A 373 11.75 -5.05 37.45
CA VAL A 373 11.66 -3.76 38.13
C VAL A 373 11.71 -2.66 37.07
N PHE A 374 10.69 -1.83 37.00
CA PHE A 374 10.57 -0.76 36.02
C PHE A 374 11.10 0.57 36.55
N GLU A 375 11.53 1.44 35.65
CA GLU A 375 11.95 2.80 36.01
C GLU A 375 10.71 3.68 36.25
N THR A 376 10.54 4.13 37.50
CA THR A 376 9.46 5.05 37.93
C THR A 376 9.72 6.48 37.51
N VAL A 377 10.96 6.96 37.65
CA VAL A 377 11.35 8.33 37.32
C VAL A 377 12.39 8.32 36.18
N PRO A 378 12.12 8.96 35.02
CA PRO A 378 13.03 8.94 33.89
C PRO A 378 14.43 9.49 34.21
N GLY A 379 15.47 8.72 33.87
CA GLY A 379 16.87 9.10 34.07
C GLY A 379 17.40 8.85 35.48
N VAL A 380 16.72 8.02 36.27
CA VAL A 380 17.11 7.65 37.63
C VAL A 380 17.56 6.20 37.65
N GLU A 381 18.74 5.94 38.18
CA GLU A 381 19.23 4.57 38.33
C GLU A 381 18.27 3.77 39.22
N LEU A 382 17.96 2.54 38.78
CA LEU A 382 17.01 1.64 39.44
C LEU A 382 17.48 1.19 40.83
N ARG A 383 18.79 1.27 41.09
CA ARG A 383 19.42 0.94 42.36
C ARG A 383 20.30 2.09 42.84
N GLY A 384 20.21 2.38 44.14
CA GLY A 384 21.12 3.30 44.83
C GLY A 384 20.38 4.31 45.71
N PRO A 385 21.07 4.96 46.66
CA PRO A 385 20.49 5.96 47.56
C PRO A 385 19.99 7.23 46.83
N THR A 386 20.43 7.42 45.59
CA THR A 386 20.00 8.52 44.71
C THR A 386 18.59 8.31 44.16
N ARG A 387 18.07 7.08 44.13
CA ARG A 387 16.72 6.77 43.65
C ARG A 387 15.67 7.38 44.58
N ASP A 388 15.73 7.01 45.86
CA ASP A 388 14.75 7.44 46.87
C ASP A 388 14.69 8.97 46.98
N LEU A 389 15.85 9.63 46.89
CA LEU A 389 15.96 11.09 46.89
C LEU A 389 15.27 11.72 45.67
N ARG A 390 15.47 11.14 44.47
CA ARG A 390 14.87 11.67 43.24
C ARG A 390 13.38 11.37 43.14
N GLU A 391 12.93 10.21 43.62
CA GLU A 391 11.50 9.91 43.76
C GLU A 391 10.84 10.90 44.73
N TRP A 392 11.51 11.20 45.84
CA TRP A 392 11.04 12.22 46.78
C TRP A 392 10.97 13.62 46.12
N ASP A 393 12.02 14.05 45.42
CA ASP A 393 12.03 15.32 44.69
C ASP A 393 10.89 15.39 43.66
N HIS A 394 10.65 14.29 42.93
CA HIS A 394 9.57 14.21 41.94
C HIS A 394 8.18 14.32 42.61
N ASN A 395 7.97 13.67 43.76
CA ASN A 395 6.73 13.76 44.52
C ASN A 395 6.50 15.17 45.09
N VAL A 396 7.55 15.83 45.57
CA VAL A 396 7.49 17.23 46.03
C VAL A 396 7.14 18.15 44.87
N GLN A 397 7.76 17.96 43.71
CA GLN A 397 7.41 18.71 42.50
C GLN A 397 5.94 18.52 42.13
N GLY A 398 5.45 17.27 42.10
CA GLY A 398 4.05 16.97 41.80
C GLY A 398 3.08 17.64 42.77
N LEU A 399 3.38 17.64 44.07
CA LEU A 399 2.57 18.33 45.08
C LEU A 399 2.50 19.84 44.82
N VAL A 400 3.62 20.48 44.48
CA VAL A 400 3.67 21.92 44.19
C VAL A 400 2.91 22.24 42.90
N GLU A 401 3.03 21.41 41.86
CA GLU A 401 2.26 21.57 40.62
C GLU A 401 0.74 21.42 40.85
N ASP A 402 0.32 20.51 41.73
CA ASP A 402 -1.09 20.35 42.08
C ASP A 402 -1.62 21.54 42.90
N VAL A 403 -0.81 22.11 43.80
CA VAL A 403 -1.15 23.34 44.51
C VAL A 403 -1.32 24.51 43.54
N GLU A 404 -0.40 24.66 42.59
CA GLU A 404 -0.50 25.69 41.54
C GLU A 404 -1.75 25.49 40.67
N ARG A 405 -2.06 24.24 40.26
CA ARG A 405 -3.27 23.92 39.50
C ARG A 405 -4.54 24.29 40.27
N CYS A 406 -4.57 24.02 41.57
CA CYS A 406 -5.68 24.42 42.44
C CYS A 406 -5.79 25.95 42.55
N ALA A 407 -4.66 26.64 42.76
CA ALA A 407 -4.62 28.09 42.87
C ALA A 407 -5.07 28.79 41.56
N ALA A 408 -4.63 28.28 40.41
CA ALA A 408 -5.05 28.75 39.09
C ALA A 408 -6.56 28.51 38.88
N GLY A 409 -7.06 27.32 39.19
CA GLY A 409 -8.49 27.00 39.09
C GLY A 409 -9.38 27.86 40.01
N LEU A 410 -8.89 28.18 41.21
CA LEU A 410 -9.56 29.11 42.13
C LEU A 410 -9.54 30.54 41.59
N SER A 411 -8.43 30.99 41.00
CA SER A 411 -8.31 32.33 40.41
C SER A 411 -9.23 32.52 39.20
N GLU A 412 -9.42 31.47 38.39
CA GLU A 412 -10.31 31.50 37.23
C GLU A 412 -11.79 31.46 37.65
N SER A 413 -12.13 30.62 38.64
CA SER A 413 -13.53 30.41 39.05
C SER A 413 -14.03 31.46 40.06
N PHE A 414 -13.13 31.99 40.91
CA PHE A 414 -13.45 32.88 42.03
C PHE A 414 -12.44 34.04 42.16
N PRO A 415 -12.34 34.93 41.16
CA PRO A 415 -11.33 35.99 41.14
C PRO A 415 -11.47 36.99 42.31
N GLU A 416 -12.70 37.32 42.73
CA GLU A 416 -12.95 38.28 43.83
C GLU A 416 -12.39 37.77 45.17
N LEU A 417 -12.58 36.48 45.48
CA LEU A 417 -12.08 35.84 46.70
C LEU A 417 -10.54 35.85 46.75
N VAL A 418 -9.89 35.58 45.63
CA VAL A 418 -8.43 35.60 45.52
C VAL A 418 -7.90 37.02 45.71
N THR A 419 -8.54 38.03 45.10
CA THR A 419 -8.12 39.43 45.28
C THR A 419 -8.29 39.94 46.70
N GLU A 420 -9.31 39.50 47.45
CA GLU A 420 -9.49 39.85 48.86
C GLU A 420 -8.40 39.23 49.76
N GLN A 421 -7.97 37.99 49.46
CA GLN A 421 -6.93 37.32 50.24
C GLN A 421 -5.49 37.71 49.86
N MET A 422 -5.24 38.19 48.63
CA MET A 422 -3.91 38.67 48.21
C MET A 422 -3.48 40.01 48.84
N VAL A 423 -4.40 40.73 49.49
CA VAL A 423 -4.16 42.04 50.15
C VAL A 423 -3.74 41.87 51.61
N HIS A 424 -3.85 40.66 52.17
CA HIS A 424 -3.37 40.28 53.51
C HIS A 424 -2.07 39.47 53.40
#